data_AF-A0A016SIY0-F1
#
_entry.id   AF-A0A016SIY0-F1
#
_cell.length_a   1.000
_cell.length_b   1.000
_cell.length_c   1.000
_cell.angle_alpha   90.00
_cell.angle_beta   90.00
_cell.angle_gamma   90.00
#
_symmetry.space_group_name_H-M   'P 1'
#
loop_
_entity.id
_entity.type
_entity.pdbx_description
1 polymer ?
#
loop_
_entity_poly.entity_id
_entity_poly.type
_entity_poly.pdbx_seq_one_letter_code
_entity_poly.pdbx_strand_id
1 'polypeptide(L)'
;MESFRERWSLMAHGNFEQHRNAWKDAKSVEGEHCRSGLQEERRRAGVGQLSRHKTDLLMKLYERLVGKWLREVIEISNDQFGFVPERSTIDPIFIVRQMMEKYREEEKEIHMAFLDLAKAYNSLPRTVLWDVMRERLVPEH
;
A
#
# COMPACT_ATOMS: atom_id res chain seq x y z
N MET A 1 16.00 2.78 -7.14
CA MET A 1 15.78 4.24 -7.30
C MET A 1 15.73 4.65 -8.76
N GLU A 2 16.56 4.08 -9.65
CA GLU A 2 16.49 4.35 -11.10
C GLU A 2 15.10 4.06 -11.70
N SER A 3 14.45 2.97 -11.26
CA SER A 3 13.15 2.59 -11.79
C SER A 3 12.02 3.58 -11.51
N PHE A 4 12.09 4.40 -10.47
CA PHE A 4 11.06 5.40 -10.18
C PHE A 4 11.26 6.67 -11.03
N ARG A 5 12.51 7.09 -11.22
CA ARG A 5 12.86 8.25 -12.06
C ARG A 5 12.53 8.00 -13.53
N GLU A 6 12.81 6.80 -14.04
CA GLU A 6 12.45 6.39 -15.41
C GLU A 6 10.93 6.22 -15.58
N ARG A 7 10.25 5.59 -14.61
CA ARG A 7 8.78 5.45 -14.63
C ARG A 7 8.07 6.81 -14.54
N TRP A 8 8.63 7.76 -13.81
CA TRP A 8 8.11 9.12 -13.70
C TRP A 8 8.25 9.89 -15.01
N SER A 9 9.41 9.79 -15.68
CA SER A 9 9.63 10.38 -17.00
C SER A 9 8.65 9.82 -18.05
N LEU A 10 8.36 8.51 -17.99
CA LEU A 10 7.35 7.88 -18.85
C LEU A 10 5.91 8.31 -18.51
N MET A 11 5.62 8.65 -17.26
CA MET A 11 4.31 9.14 -16.82
C MET A 11 4.07 10.62 -17.12
N ALA A 12 5.13 11.42 -17.21
CA ALA A 12 5.07 12.85 -17.55
C ALA A 12 4.88 13.10 -19.06
N HIS A 13 5.21 12.12 -19.92
CA HIS A 13 5.18 12.26 -21.38
C HIS A 13 4.30 11.23 -22.12
N GLY A 14 3.71 10.25 -21.44
CA GLY A 14 2.98 9.12 -22.06
C GLY A 14 1.46 9.15 -21.88
N ASN A 15 0.72 8.69 -22.90
CA ASN A 15 -0.73 8.59 -22.89
C ASN A 15 -1.22 7.50 -21.90
N PHE A 16 -2.17 7.86 -21.04
CA PHE A 16 -2.62 7.11 -19.83
C PHE A 16 -3.06 5.66 -20.11
N GLU A 17 -3.58 5.39 -21.31
CA GLU A 17 -4.10 4.08 -21.70
C GLU A 17 -3.01 3.04 -21.93
N GLN A 18 -1.82 3.44 -22.41
CA GLN A 18 -0.68 2.54 -22.60
C GLN A 18 -0.07 2.10 -21.27
N HIS A 19 -0.07 2.99 -20.27
CA HIS A 19 0.45 2.68 -18.92
C HIS A 19 -0.41 1.67 -18.17
N ARG A 20 -1.73 1.62 -18.40
CA ARG A 20 -2.64 0.63 -17.80
C ARG A 20 -2.28 -0.81 -18.19
N ASN A 21 -1.87 -1.02 -19.44
CA ASN A 21 -1.49 -2.34 -19.95
C ASN A 21 -0.07 -2.71 -19.51
N ALA A 22 0.88 -1.76 -19.54
CA ALA A 22 2.23 -1.98 -19.03
C ALA A 22 2.25 -2.38 -17.54
N TRP A 23 1.32 -1.86 -16.73
CA TRP A 23 1.17 -2.23 -15.32
C TRP A 23 0.63 -3.66 -15.11
N LYS A 24 -0.20 -4.17 -16.04
CA LYS A 24 -0.67 -5.55 -16.02
C LYS A 24 0.45 -6.52 -16.40
N ASP A 25 1.27 -6.14 -17.37
CA ASP A 25 2.36 -6.97 -17.89
C ASP A 25 3.53 -7.07 -16.89
N ALA A 26 3.89 -5.97 -16.23
CA ALA A 26 4.97 -5.95 -15.22
C ALA A 26 4.66 -6.84 -14.00
N LYS A 27 3.39 -6.92 -13.56
CA LYS A 27 2.97 -7.85 -12.49
C LYS A 27 3.06 -9.32 -12.88
N SER A 28 2.98 -9.62 -14.18
CA SER A 28 3.03 -11.01 -14.68
C SER A 28 4.46 -11.57 -14.57
N VAL A 29 5.48 -10.74 -14.88
CA VAL A 29 6.89 -11.14 -14.91
C VAL A 29 7.49 -11.29 -13.50
N GLU A 30 7.12 -10.44 -12.54
CA GLU A 30 7.55 -10.59 -11.13
C GLU A 30 6.91 -11.83 -10.45
N GLY A 31 5.79 -12.32 -11.00
CA GLY A 31 5.03 -13.45 -10.46
C GLY A 31 5.53 -14.84 -10.87
N GLU A 32 6.48 -14.97 -11.80
CA GLU A 32 6.95 -16.28 -12.29
C GLU A 32 8.22 -16.78 -11.59
N HIS A 33 9.11 -15.88 -11.16
CA HIS A 33 10.35 -16.26 -10.49
C HIS A 33 10.16 -16.76 -9.04
N CYS A 34 9.02 -16.43 -8.40
CA CYS A 34 8.70 -16.88 -7.05
C CYS A 34 7.85 -18.18 -7.01
N ARG A 35 7.40 -18.71 -8.16
CA ARG A 35 6.52 -19.90 -8.23
C ARG A 35 7.24 -21.23 -8.08
N SER A 36 8.54 -21.29 -8.40
CA SER A 36 9.31 -22.53 -8.33
C SER A 36 9.53 -23.00 -6.88
N GLY A 37 9.72 -22.09 -5.93
CA GLY A 37 9.85 -22.43 -4.50
C GLY A 37 8.53 -22.88 -3.84
N LEU A 38 7.39 -22.35 -4.29
CA LEU A 38 6.08 -22.63 -3.69
C LEU A 38 5.45 -23.96 -4.14
N GLN A 39 5.93 -24.56 -5.24
CA GLN A 39 5.42 -25.85 -5.73
C GLN A 39 6.05 -27.05 -4.99
N GLU A 40 7.31 -26.95 -4.56
CA GLU A 40 8.00 -28.00 -3.81
C GLU A 40 7.43 -28.14 -2.38
N GLU A 41 7.09 -27.02 -1.74
CA GLU A 41 6.56 -26.97 -0.37
C GLU A 41 5.11 -27.49 -0.26
N ARG A 42 4.36 -27.49 -1.37
CA ARG A 42 2.98 -28.02 -1.43
C ARG A 42 2.90 -29.55 -1.31
N ARG A 43 3.95 -30.31 -1.64
CA ARG A 43 3.90 -31.78 -1.58
C ARG A 43 4.00 -32.35 -0.15
N ARG A 44 4.42 -31.53 0.84
CA ARG A 44 4.54 -31.96 2.25
C ARG A 44 3.30 -31.63 3.12
N ALA A 45 2.29 -30.93 2.59
CA ALA A 45 1.22 -30.33 3.39
C ALA A 45 -0.09 -31.15 3.48
N GLY A 46 -0.05 -32.46 3.26
CA GLY A 46 -1.25 -33.31 3.09
C GLY A 46 -2.12 -33.54 4.34
N VAL A 47 -1.68 -33.16 5.54
CA VAL A 47 -2.41 -33.46 6.80
C VAL A 47 -2.89 -32.19 7.53
N GLY A 48 -2.48 -30.99 7.09
CA GLY A 48 -2.78 -29.71 7.77
C GLY A 48 -3.86 -28.82 7.14
N GLN A 49 -4.46 -29.23 6.00
CA GLN A 49 -5.32 -28.34 5.20
C GLN A 49 -6.66 -27.98 5.86
N LEU A 50 -7.28 -28.89 6.60
CA LEU A 50 -8.61 -28.67 7.19
C LEU A 50 -8.59 -27.77 8.44
N SER A 51 -7.48 -27.77 9.19
CA SER A 51 -7.28 -26.91 10.37
C SER A 51 -6.98 -25.47 9.98
N ARG A 52 -6.19 -25.25 8.92
CA ARG A 52 -5.85 -23.91 8.39
C ARG A 52 -7.09 -23.15 7.91
N HIS A 53 -8.03 -23.81 7.24
CA HIS A 53 -9.26 -23.15 6.75
C HIS A 53 -10.13 -22.55 7.87
N LYS A 54 -10.14 -23.15 9.07
CA LYS A 54 -10.90 -22.60 10.20
C LYS A 54 -10.22 -21.38 10.81
N THR A 55 -8.89 -21.40 10.95
CA THR A 55 -8.14 -20.25 11.48
C THR A 55 -8.14 -19.07 10.51
N ASP A 56 -8.09 -19.32 9.21
CA ASP A 56 -8.13 -18.27 8.18
C ASP A 56 -9.45 -17.49 8.19
N LEU A 57 -10.57 -18.16 8.44
CA LEU A 57 -11.88 -17.51 8.56
C LEU A 57 -11.97 -16.64 9.82
N LEU A 58 -11.50 -17.15 10.95
CA LEU A 58 -11.47 -16.42 12.21
C LEU A 58 -10.59 -15.17 12.11
N MET A 59 -9.43 -15.27 11.46
CA MET A 59 -8.55 -14.11 11.24
C MET A 59 -9.21 -13.05 10.35
N LYS A 60 -9.86 -13.44 9.25
CA LYS A 60 -10.60 -12.49 8.41
C LYS A 60 -11.73 -11.78 9.15
N LEU A 61 -12.43 -12.51 10.02
CA LEU A 61 -13.47 -11.90 10.86
C LEU A 61 -12.85 -10.91 11.85
N TYR A 62 -11.76 -11.31 12.51
CA TYR A 62 -11.04 -10.46 13.45
C TYR A 62 -10.52 -9.19 12.79
N GLU A 63 -9.87 -9.28 11.62
CA GLU A 63 -9.42 -8.13 10.82
C GLU A 63 -10.57 -7.16 10.49
N ARG A 64 -11.75 -7.69 10.13
CA ARG A 64 -12.94 -6.87 9.83
C ARG A 64 -13.47 -6.16 11.07
N LEU A 65 -13.53 -6.87 12.21
CA LEU A 65 -14.02 -6.33 13.47
C LEU A 65 -13.08 -5.24 13.99
N VAL A 66 -11.79 -5.54 14.13
CA VAL A 66 -10.76 -4.59 14.56
C VAL A 66 -10.69 -3.41 13.61
N GLY A 67 -10.70 -3.66 12.30
CA GLY A 67 -10.65 -2.60 11.30
C GLY A 67 -11.88 -1.68 11.37
N LYS A 68 -13.08 -2.22 11.58
CA LYS A 68 -14.29 -1.40 11.75
C LYS A 68 -14.20 -0.56 13.01
N TRP A 69 -13.83 -1.17 14.13
CA TRP A 69 -13.73 -0.49 15.42
C TRP A 69 -12.67 0.62 15.42
N LEU A 70 -11.47 0.36 14.89
CA LEU A 70 -10.42 1.38 14.81
C LEU A 70 -10.85 2.59 13.98
N ARG A 71 -11.67 2.40 12.94
CA ARG A 71 -12.22 3.51 12.14
C ARG A 71 -13.27 4.34 12.88
N GLU A 72 -13.93 3.79 13.90
CA GLU A 72 -14.88 4.52 14.74
C GLU A 72 -14.16 5.33 15.83
N VAL A 73 -13.00 4.85 16.31
CA VAL A 73 -12.24 5.48 17.40
C VAL A 73 -11.20 6.48 16.89
N ILE A 74 -10.54 6.18 15.76
CA ILE A 74 -9.40 6.94 15.25
C ILE A 74 -9.83 7.79 14.05
N GLU A 75 -9.70 9.11 14.19
CA GLU A 75 -9.79 10.03 13.05
C GLU A 75 -8.50 9.99 12.22
N ILE A 76 -8.65 9.63 10.95
CA ILE A 76 -7.55 9.62 9.97
C ILE A 76 -7.44 11.01 9.35
N SER A 77 -6.20 11.52 9.25
CA SER A 77 -5.95 12.83 8.64
C SER A 77 -6.49 12.92 7.21
N ASN A 78 -6.98 14.10 6.84
CA ASN A 78 -7.44 14.40 5.49
C ASN A 78 -6.34 14.34 4.42
N ASP A 79 -5.07 14.34 4.81
CA ASP A 79 -3.96 14.21 3.87
C ASP A 79 -3.62 12.74 3.56
N GLN A 80 -4.24 11.79 4.26
CA GLN A 80 -4.04 10.37 4.03
C GLN A 80 -4.95 9.88 2.89
N PHE A 81 -4.34 9.36 1.84
CA PHE A 81 -5.04 8.76 0.70
C PHE A 81 -4.97 7.22 0.68
N GLY A 82 -3.95 6.64 1.32
CA GLY A 82 -3.77 5.19 1.40
C GLY A 82 -4.58 4.57 2.53
N PHE A 83 -5.21 3.40 2.27
CA PHE A 83 -5.99 2.63 3.26
C PHE A 83 -7.22 3.33 3.84
N VAL A 84 -7.69 4.40 3.19
CA VAL A 84 -8.93 5.11 3.55
C VAL A 84 -10.02 4.69 2.55
N PRO A 85 -11.20 4.24 3.01
CA PRO A 85 -12.30 3.93 2.09
C PRO A 85 -12.66 5.16 1.25
N GLU A 86 -13.10 4.93 0.02
CA GLU A 86 -13.53 5.99 -0.92
C GLU A 86 -12.43 6.95 -1.37
N ARG A 87 -11.17 6.75 -0.96
CA ARG A 87 -10.01 7.50 -1.47
C ARG A 87 -9.16 6.64 -2.38
N SER A 88 -8.80 7.19 -3.53
CA SER A 88 -7.97 6.50 -4.52
C SER A 88 -6.53 7.00 -4.48
N THR A 89 -5.61 6.19 -4.99
CA THR A 89 -4.24 6.63 -5.28
C THR A 89 -4.18 7.59 -6.46
N ILE A 90 -5.26 7.70 -7.23
CA ILE A 90 -5.37 8.61 -8.38
C ILE A 90 -5.40 10.07 -7.91
N ASP A 91 -6.11 10.37 -6.84
CA ASP A 91 -6.30 11.73 -6.33
C ASP A 91 -4.97 12.42 -5.97
N PRO A 92 -4.07 11.82 -5.15
CA PRO A 92 -2.79 12.46 -4.83
C PRO A 92 -1.87 12.57 -6.04
N ILE A 93 -1.91 11.61 -6.98
CA ILE A 93 -1.15 11.69 -8.22
C ILE A 93 -1.64 12.88 -9.07
N PHE A 94 -2.95 13.05 -9.17
CA PHE A 94 -3.56 14.15 -9.90
C PHE A 94 -3.20 15.50 -9.27
N ILE A 95 -3.29 15.63 -7.95
CA ILE A 95 -2.91 16.85 -7.21
C ILE A 95 -1.45 17.22 -7.49
N VAL A 96 -0.52 16.27 -7.40
CA VAL A 96 0.91 16.52 -7.67
C VAL A 96 1.12 16.95 -9.11
N ARG A 97 0.45 16.34 -10.09
CA ARG A 97 0.53 16.72 -11.51
C ARG A 97 0.05 18.15 -11.74
N GLN A 98 -1.13 18.50 -11.21
CA GLN A 98 -1.69 19.85 -11.32
C GLN A 98 -0.78 20.89 -10.68
N MET A 99 -0.15 20.56 -9.55
CA MET A 99 0.84 21.42 -8.90
C MET A 99 2.05 21.65 -9.80
N MET A 100 2.59 20.60 -10.44
CA MET A 100 3.72 20.74 -11.36
C MET A 100 3.38 21.59 -12.59
N GLU A 101 2.21 21.38 -13.19
CA GLU A 101 1.75 22.13 -14.37
C GLU A 101 1.64 23.63 -14.05
N LYS A 102 0.99 23.97 -12.93
CA LYS A 102 0.81 25.36 -12.52
C LYS A 102 2.15 26.08 -12.28
N TYR A 103 3.10 25.44 -11.61
CA TYR A 103 4.41 26.06 -11.36
C TYR A 103 5.24 26.20 -12.65
N ARG A 104 5.08 25.25 -13.59
CA ARG A 104 5.69 25.34 -14.92
C ARG A 104 5.14 26.51 -15.74
N GLU A 105 3.83 26.77 -15.67
CA GLU A 105 3.20 27.92 -16.32
C GLU A 105 3.69 29.27 -15.74
N GLU A 106 3.99 29.30 -14.45
CA GLU A 106 4.52 30.48 -13.76
C GLU A 106 6.05 30.62 -13.87
N GLU A 107 6.72 29.76 -14.65
CA GLU A 107 8.20 29.67 -14.78
C GLU A 107 8.93 29.53 -13.42
N LYS A 108 8.29 28.89 -12.45
CA LYS A 108 8.84 28.66 -11.11
C LYS A 108 9.41 27.26 -10.99
N GLU A 109 10.56 27.17 -10.33
CA GLU A 109 11.12 25.87 -9.95
C GLU A 109 10.32 25.25 -8.80
N ILE A 110 10.06 23.94 -8.91
CA ILE A 110 9.40 23.15 -7.87
C ILE A 110 10.36 22.05 -7.39
N HIS A 111 10.53 21.93 -6.09
CA HIS A 111 11.33 20.86 -5.48
C HIS A 111 10.40 19.93 -4.70
N MET A 112 10.43 18.64 -5.05
CA MET A 112 9.63 17.61 -4.38
C MET A 112 10.54 16.52 -3.82
N ALA A 113 10.23 16.08 -2.61
CA ALA A 113 10.89 14.95 -1.96
C ALA A 113 9.89 13.80 -1.79
N PHE A 114 10.25 12.62 -2.29
CA PHE A 114 9.49 11.40 -2.06
C PHE A 114 10.14 10.60 -0.93
N LEU A 115 9.39 10.40 0.15
CA LEU A 115 9.82 9.58 1.29
C LEU A 115 9.15 8.20 1.19
N ASP A 116 9.95 7.14 1.15
CA ASP A 116 9.48 5.77 1.25
C ASP A 116 10.16 5.06 2.41
N LEU A 117 9.39 4.31 3.19
CA LEU A 117 9.87 3.60 4.38
C LEU A 117 10.09 2.12 4.05
N ALA A 118 11.36 1.72 3.98
CA ALA A 118 11.70 0.32 3.75
C ALA A 118 11.16 -0.58 4.88
N LYS A 119 10.31 -1.55 4.50
CA LYS A 119 9.70 -2.54 5.41
C LYS A 119 8.96 -1.90 6.61
N ALA A 120 8.20 -0.84 6.37
CA ALA A 120 7.49 -0.06 7.40
C ALA A 120 6.82 -0.91 8.50
N TYR A 121 6.08 -1.96 8.16
CA TYR A 121 5.41 -2.80 9.17
C TYR A 121 6.35 -3.66 10.03
N ASN A 122 7.52 -4.03 9.50
CA ASN A 122 8.48 -4.87 10.21
C ASN A 122 9.43 -4.04 11.09
N SER A 123 9.67 -2.78 10.73
CA SER A 123 10.57 -1.89 11.45
C SER A 123 9.91 -1.14 12.60
N LEU A 124 8.58 -1.09 12.66
CA LEU A 124 7.84 -0.43 13.74
C LEU A 124 7.94 -1.20 15.07
N PRO A 125 8.52 -0.60 16.13
CA PRO A 125 8.51 -1.19 17.45
C PRO A 125 7.08 -1.34 17.97
N ARG A 126 6.71 -2.54 18.40
CA ARG A 126 5.34 -2.82 18.89
C ARG A 126 4.98 -2.00 20.13
N THR A 127 5.97 -1.69 20.97
CA THR A 127 5.78 -0.85 22.17
C THR A 127 5.23 0.53 21.79
N VAL A 128 5.87 1.18 20.80
CA VAL A 128 5.47 2.49 20.30
C VAL A 128 4.07 2.45 19.69
N LEU A 129 3.71 1.38 18.98
CA LEU A 129 2.35 1.22 18.45
C LEU A 129 1.30 1.22 19.56
N TRP A 130 1.55 0.51 20.65
CA TRP A 130 0.64 0.47 21.80
C TRP A 130 0.58 1.80 22.54
N ASP A 131 1.70 2.50 22.69
CA ASP A 131 1.74 3.85 23.27
C ASP A 131 0.82 4.80 22.49
N VAL A 132 0.93 4.82 21.15
CA VAL A 132 0.09 5.64 20.27
C VAL A 132 -1.39 5.24 20.35
N MET A 133 -1.70 3.94 20.46
CA MET A 133 -3.08 3.50 20.62
C MET A 133 -3.69 3.98 21.95
N ARG A 134 -2.93 3.94 23.04
CA ARG A 134 -3.37 4.51 24.34
C ARG A 134 -3.62 6.01 24.25
N GLU A 135 -2.73 6.75 23.60
CA GLU A 135 -2.91 8.20 23.37
C GLU A 135 -4.17 8.51 22.55
N ARG A 136 -4.52 7.63 21.61
CA ARG A 136 -5.74 7.73 20.80
C ARG A 136 -6.99 7.16 21.49
N LEU A 137 -6.92 6.93 22.81
CA LEU A 137 -8.02 6.44 23.64
C LEU A 137 -8.61 5.11 23.16
N VAL A 138 -7.79 4.27 22.53
CA VAL A 138 -8.16 2.91 22.15
C VAL A 138 -8.17 2.05 23.43
N PRO A 139 -9.33 1.54 23.88
CA PRO A 139 -9.42 0.69 25.06
C PRO A 139 -8.51 -0.53 25.00
N GLU A 140 -7.80 -0.81 26.10
CA GLU A 140 -7.09 -2.06 26.28
C GLU A 140 -8.06 -3.12 26.82
N HIS A 141 -8.09 -4.30 26.19
CA HIS A 141 -8.93 -5.45 26.56
C HIS A 141 -8.05 -6.64 26.94
#